data_AF-A0A935LZV5-F1
#
_entry.id   AF-A0A935LZV5-F1
#
_cell.length_a   1.000
_cell.length_b   1.000
_cell.length_c   1.000
_cell.angle_alpha   90.00
_cell.angle_beta   90.00
_cell.angle_gamma   90.00
#
_symmetry.space_group_name_H-M   'P 1'
#
loop_
_entity.id
_entity.type
_entity.pdbx_description
1 polymer ?
#
loop_
_entity_poly.entity_id
_entity_poly.type
_entity_poly.pdbx_seq_one_letter_code
_entity_poly.pdbx_strand_id
1 'polypeptide(L)'
;MTDPIQPNYQLPTEGPQDPILQELLPEFLDSWLNDLTTTWAGIRERADVQELYRFGHTIKGSFIQFGFRDLSAAGREIMEDANAGAWNDAEARVNALLSVVNTMRNHLSSSPSS
;
A
#
# COMPACT_ATOMS: atom_id res chain seq x y z
N MET A 1 19.28 -12.74 -14.51
CA MET A 1 18.04 -12.32 -13.82
C MET A 1 18.42 -12.11 -12.38
N THR A 2 18.34 -10.87 -11.89
CA THR A 2 18.47 -10.57 -10.46
C THR A 2 17.23 -11.09 -9.75
N ASP A 3 17.40 -11.71 -8.59
CA ASP A 3 16.26 -12.09 -7.75
C ASP A 3 15.47 -10.83 -7.37
N PRO A 4 14.13 -10.88 -7.38
CA PRO A 4 13.32 -9.75 -6.94
C PRO A 4 13.66 -9.43 -5.48
N ILE A 5 13.62 -8.15 -5.14
CA ILE A 5 13.76 -7.71 -3.76
C ILE A 5 12.71 -8.38 -2.86
N GLN A 6 12.99 -8.47 -1.56
CA GLN A 6 12.02 -8.88 -0.55
C GLN A 6 11.74 -7.71 0.41
N PRO A 7 10.80 -6.82 0.07
CA PRO A 7 10.45 -5.69 0.91
C PRO A 7 9.85 -6.19 2.23
N ASN A 8 10.28 -5.60 3.34
CA ASN A 8 9.75 -5.89 4.66
C ASN A 8 9.09 -4.65 5.23
N TYR A 9 7.80 -4.49 4.93
CA TYR A 9 6.98 -3.45 5.55
C TYR A 9 6.43 -3.98 6.88
N GLN A 10 6.69 -3.25 7.96
CA GLN A 10 6.24 -3.63 9.29
C GLN A 10 4.79 -3.21 9.50
N LEU A 11 4.05 -4.00 10.29
CA LEU A 11 2.74 -3.58 10.76
C LEU A 11 2.90 -2.30 11.60
N PRO A 12 2.16 -1.22 11.30
CA PRO A 12 2.21 -0.01 12.10
C PRO A 12 1.85 -0.30 13.56
N THR A 13 2.64 0.22 14.49
CA THR A 13 2.32 0.16 15.93
C THR A 13 1.34 1.25 16.34
N GLU A 14 1.15 2.26 15.50
CA GLU A 14 0.24 3.38 15.70
C GLU A 14 -0.62 3.59 14.46
N GLY A 15 -1.86 4.03 14.68
CA GLY A 15 -2.82 4.40 13.64
C GLY A 15 -3.13 5.90 13.64
N PRO A 16 -4.18 6.32 12.92
CA PRO A 16 -4.63 7.71 12.98
C PRO A 16 -5.00 8.11 14.41
N GLN A 17 -4.56 9.30 14.82
CA GLN A 17 -4.89 9.87 16.14
C GLN A 17 -6.17 10.72 16.10
N ASP A 18 -6.57 11.16 14.90
CA ASP A 18 -7.81 11.91 14.68
C ASP A 18 -9.01 10.93 14.73
N PRO A 19 -10.04 11.17 15.58
CA PRO A 19 -11.21 10.31 15.68
C PRO A 19 -11.95 10.11 14.36
N ILE A 20 -12.01 11.12 13.49
CA ILE A 20 -12.67 11.02 12.19
C ILE A 20 -11.90 10.04 11.30
N LEU A 21 -10.57 10.11 11.33
CA LEU A 21 -9.73 9.19 10.56
C LEU A 21 -9.75 7.76 11.13
N GLN A 22 -9.95 7.61 12.45
CA GLN A 22 -10.17 6.29 13.06
C GLN A 22 -11.49 5.67 12.58
N GLU A 23 -12.55 6.46 12.50
CA GLU A 23 -13.86 6.01 12.00
C GLU A 23 -13.78 5.59 10.53
N LEU A 24 -13.02 6.32 9.70
CA LEU A 24 -12.83 6.05 8.27
C LEU A 24 -11.77 4.98 7.96
N LEU A 25 -11.10 4.45 8.97
CA LEU A 25 -10.00 3.50 8.78
C LEU A 25 -10.45 2.19 8.08
N PRO A 26 -11.60 1.58 8.41
CA PRO A 26 -12.07 0.39 7.72
C PRO A 26 -12.24 0.60 6.21
N GLU A 27 -12.90 1.70 5.81
CA GLU A 27 -13.14 2.04 4.41
C GLU A 27 -11.83 2.37 3.67
N PHE A 28 -10.91 3.05 4.35
CA PHE A 28 -9.57 3.31 3.83
C PHE A 28 -8.83 2.02 3.49
N LEU A 29 -8.83 1.05 4.41
CA LEU A 29 -8.17 -0.23 4.19
C LEU A 29 -8.88 -1.04 3.10
N ASP A 30 -10.21 -1.06 3.08
CA ASP A 30 -10.98 -1.77 2.05
C ASP A 30 -10.73 -1.19 0.65
N SER A 31 -10.63 0.13 0.52
CA SER A 31 -10.24 0.79 -0.73
C SER A 31 -8.83 0.36 -1.18
N TRP A 32 -7.87 0.34 -0.26
CA TRP A 32 -6.49 -0.06 -0.60
C TRP A 32 -6.35 -1.55 -0.91
N LEU A 33 -7.11 -2.43 -0.26
CA LEU A 33 -7.17 -3.84 -0.62
C LEU A 33 -7.65 -4.02 -2.06
N ASN A 34 -8.70 -3.29 -2.45
CA ASN A 34 -9.18 -3.30 -3.84
C ASN A 34 -8.12 -2.75 -4.80
N ASP A 35 -7.48 -1.63 -4.47
CA ASP A 35 -6.51 -0.99 -5.36
C ASP A 35 -5.23 -1.80 -5.55
N LEU A 36 -4.70 -2.39 -4.48
CA LEU A 36 -3.51 -3.24 -4.51
C LEU A 36 -3.73 -4.57 -5.24
N THR A 37 -4.99 -4.99 -5.41
CA THR A 37 -5.33 -6.23 -6.13
C THR A 37 -5.80 -5.94 -7.56
N THR A 38 -6.75 -5.04 -7.74
CA THR A 38 -7.46 -4.80 -9.00
C THR A 38 -6.79 -3.70 -9.82
N THR A 39 -6.58 -2.53 -9.22
CA THR A 39 -5.98 -1.38 -9.92
C THR A 39 -4.55 -1.70 -10.34
N TRP A 40 -3.76 -2.30 -9.44
CA TRP A 40 -2.41 -2.78 -9.73
C TRP A 40 -2.38 -3.77 -10.92
N ALA A 41 -3.25 -4.78 -10.95
CA ALA A 41 -3.26 -5.77 -12.03
C ALA A 41 -3.46 -5.11 -13.40
N GLY A 42 -4.35 -4.13 -13.50
CA GLY A 42 -4.57 -3.37 -14.72
C GLY A 42 -3.34 -2.53 -15.14
N ILE A 43 -2.67 -1.88 -14.19
CA ILE A 43 -1.42 -1.13 -14.45
C ILE A 43 -0.35 -2.08 -14.99
N ARG A 44 -0.21 -3.25 -14.36
CA ARG A 44 0.81 -4.26 -14.71
C ARG A 44 0.58 -4.86 -16.09
N GLU A 45 -0.68 -5.14 -16.45
CA GLU A 45 -1.06 -5.65 -17.77
C GLU A 45 -0.74 -4.65 -18.88
N ARG A 46 -1.06 -3.37 -18.67
CA ARG A 46 -0.77 -2.30 -19.63
C ARG A 46 0.70 -1.90 -19.68
N ALA A 47 1.48 -2.30 -18.68
CA ALA A 47 2.86 -1.84 -18.47
C ALA A 47 2.96 -0.30 -18.49
N ASP A 48 1.97 0.39 -17.91
CA ASP A 48 1.90 1.86 -17.89
C ASP A 48 2.76 2.43 -16.76
N VAL A 49 3.96 2.88 -17.12
CA VAL A 49 4.94 3.46 -16.19
C VAL A 49 4.40 4.73 -15.49
N GLN A 50 3.66 5.58 -16.21
CA GLN A 50 3.14 6.83 -15.64
C GLN A 50 2.04 6.54 -14.63
N GLU A 51 1.19 5.56 -14.92
CA GLU A 51 0.17 5.10 -13.99
C GLU A 51 0.78 4.43 -12.76
N LEU A 52 1.82 3.62 -12.92
CA LEU A 52 2.56 3.05 -11.78
C LEU A 52 3.17 4.12 -10.89
N TYR A 53 3.81 5.14 -11.48
CA TYR A 53 4.35 6.26 -10.72
C TYR A 53 3.26 6.98 -9.93
N ARG A 54 2.12 7.26 -10.57
CA ARG A 54 0.96 7.89 -9.91
C ARG A 54 0.38 7.01 -8.82
N PHE A 55 0.35 5.70 -9.02
CA PHE A 55 -0.10 4.74 -8.01
C PHE A 55 0.75 4.81 -6.75
N GLY A 56 2.09 4.74 -6.88
CA GLY A 56 3.02 4.93 -5.77
C GLY A 56 2.87 6.31 -5.10
N HIS A 57 2.67 7.37 -5.89
CA HIS A 57 2.42 8.71 -5.34
C HIS A 57 1.15 8.78 -4.49
N THR A 58 0.06 8.16 -4.93
CA THR A 58 -1.21 8.09 -4.20
C THR A 58 -1.09 7.27 -2.93
N ILE A 59 -0.38 6.13 -2.96
CA ILE A 59 -0.04 5.34 -1.76
C ILE A 59 0.68 6.24 -0.75
N LYS A 60 1.77 6.89 -1.15
CA LYS A 60 2.55 7.76 -0.27
C LYS A 60 1.69 8.84 0.40
N GLY A 61 0.90 9.56 -0.39
CA GLY A 61 0.09 10.67 0.10
C GLY A 61 -1.00 10.21 1.08
N SER A 62 -1.75 9.19 0.71
CA SER A 62 -2.90 8.72 1.50
C SER A 62 -2.47 8.07 2.83
N PHE A 63 -1.38 7.30 2.84
CA PHE A 63 -0.86 6.69 4.07
C PHE A 63 -0.31 7.75 5.03
N ILE A 64 0.32 8.84 4.52
CA ILE A 64 0.70 9.98 5.36
C ILE A 64 -0.53 10.65 5.98
N GLN A 65 -1.60 10.84 5.21
CA GLN A 65 -2.84 11.46 5.70
C GLN A 65 -3.48 10.66 6.83
N PHE A 66 -3.42 9.33 6.78
CA PHE A 66 -3.92 8.43 7.83
C PHE A 66 -2.91 8.17 8.97
N GLY A 67 -1.74 8.82 8.95
CA GLY A 67 -0.74 8.68 10.01
C GLY A 67 0.22 7.48 9.85
N PHE A 68 0.06 6.66 8.82
CA PHE A 68 0.90 5.50 8.52
C PHE A 68 2.20 5.88 7.79
N ARG A 69 3.01 6.75 8.42
CA ARG A 69 4.23 7.30 7.81
C ARG A 69 5.22 6.23 7.38
N ASP A 70 5.39 5.18 8.17
CA ASP A 70 6.35 4.12 7.84
C ASP A 70 5.96 3.35 6.57
N LEU A 71 4.66 3.11 6.38
CA LEU A 71 4.13 2.47 5.18
C LEU A 71 4.12 3.40 3.96
N SER A 72 4.17 4.72 4.15
CA SER A 72 4.28 5.66 3.03
C SER A 72 5.57 5.49 2.22
N ALA A 73 6.61 4.89 2.82
CA ALA A 73 7.85 4.53 2.14
C ALA A 73 7.59 3.59 0.95
N ALA A 74 6.64 2.65 1.07
CA ALA A 74 6.27 1.76 -0.02
C ALA A 74 5.85 2.53 -1.29
N GLY A 75 5.05 3.59 -1.11
CA GLY A 75 4.64 4.44 -2.21
C GLY A 75 5.81 5.15 -2.90
N ARG A 76 6.78 5.65 -2.11
CA ARG A 76 8.01 6.25 -2.65
C ARG A 76 8.82 5.23 -3.45
N GLU A 77 9.02 4.05 -2.91
CA GLU A 77 9.85 3.03 -3.54
C GLU A 77 9.20 2.51 -4.84
N ILE A 78 7.86 2.37 -4.88
CA ILE A 78 7.12 2.04 -6.10
C ILE A 78 7.30 3.14 -7.17
N MET A 79 7.37 4.42 -6.79
CA MET A 79 7.69 5.51 -7.73
C MET A 79 9.12 5.38 -8.29
N GLU A 80 10.07 4.95 -7.46
CA GLU A 80 11.45 4.70 -7.87
C GLU A 80 11.51 3.50 -8.85
N ASP A 81 10.79 2.42 -8.55
CA ASP A 81 10.67 1.24 -9.43
C ASP A 81 10.02 1.60 -10.78
N ALA A 82 9.00 2.46 -10.77
CA ALA A 82 8.38 2.97 -12.00
C ALA A 82 9.42 3.68 -12.89
N ASN A 83 10.19 4.60 -12.31
CA ASN A 83 11.23 5.34 -13.03
C ASN A 83 12.35 4.43 -13.55
N ALA A 84 12.64 3.34 -12.84
CA ALA A 84 13.64 2.35 -13.24
C ALA A 84 13.10 1.29 -14.21
N GLY A 85 11.78 1.22 -14.44
CA GLY A 85 11.15 0.12 -15.18
C GLY A 85 11.25 -1.23 -14.47
N ALA A 86 11.44 -1.23 -13.14
CA ALA A 86 11.67 -2.41 -12.31
C ALA A 86 10.34 -3.08 -11.90
N TRP A 87 9.62 -3.62 -12.89
CA TRP A 87 8.27 -4.19 -12.68
C TRP A 87 8.20 -5.32 -11.66
N ASN A 88 9.24 -6.16 -11.58
CA ASN A 88 9.27 -7.27 -10.62
C ASN A 88 9.47 -6.75 -9.18
N ASP A 89 10.24 -5.69 -9.01
CA ASP A 89 10.46 -5.07 -7.70
C ASP A 89 9.19 -4.32 -7.26
N ALA A 90 8.53 -3.62 -8.19
CA ALA A 90 7.22 -3.01 -7.94
C ALA A 90 6.18 -4.06 -7.51
N GLU A 91 6.14 -5.22 -8.18
CA GLU A 91 5.27 -6.34 -7.81
C GLU A 91 5.57 -6.86 -6.40
N ALA A 92 6.85 -7.04 -6.06
CA ALA A 92 7.26 -7.47 -4.72
C ALA A 92 6.80 -6.48 -3.64
N ARG A 93 6.89 -5.17 -3.90
CA ARG A 93 6.45 -4.12 -2.97
C ARG A 93 4.94 -4.05 -2.83
N VAL A 94 4.21 -4.13 -3.94
CA VAL A 94 2.74 -4.17 -3.91
C VAL A 94 2.25 -5.38 -3.10
N ASN A 95 2.84 -6.56 -3.32
CA ASN A 95 2.48 -7.77 -2.58
C ASN A 95 2.83 -7.67 -1.08
N ALA A 96 3.99 -7.11 -0.74
CA ALA A 96 4.38 -6.89 0.65
C ALA A 96 3.43 -5.90 1.35
N LEU A 97 3.06 -4.80 0.69
CA LEU A 97 2.12 -3.81 1.22
C LEU A 97 0.71 -4.40 1.38
N LEU A 98 0.24 -5.17 0.40
CA LEU A 98 -1.04 -5.87 0.45
C LEU A 98 -1.13 -6.80 1.66
N SER A 99 -0.06 -7.54 1.95
CA SER A 99 0.01 -8.41 3.14
C SER A 99 -0.19 -7.63 4.44
N VAL A 100 0.46 -6.46 4.57
CA VAL A 100 0.30 -5.59 5.74
C VAL A 100 -1.11 -5.04 5.84
N VAL A 101 -1.64 -4.46 4.75
CA VAL A 101 -2.99 -3.87 4.73
C VAL A 101 -4.05 -4.93 5.07
N ASN A 102 -3.91 -6.15 4.54
CA ASN A 102 -4.80 -7.26 4.86
C ASN A 102 -4.72 -7.65 6.35
N THR A 103 -3.51 -7.67 6.91
CA THR A 103 -3.30 -7.91 8.34
C THR A 103 -3.96 -6.83 9.21
N MET A 104 -3.79 -5.55 8.84
CA MET A 104 -4.46 -4.43 9.52
C MET A 104 -5.98 -4.60 9.48
N ARG A 105 -6.53 -4.95 8.32
CA ARG A 105 -7.98 -5.11 8.13
C ARG A 105 -8.56 -6.26 8.97
N ASN A 106 -7.85 -7.38 9.03
CA ASN A 106 -8.25 -8.55 9.81
C ASN A 106 -8.25 -8.29 11.32
N HIS A 107 -7.31 -7.47 11.80
CA HIS A 107 -7.30 -7.06 13.21
C HIS A 107 -8.54 -6.22 13.57
N LEU A 108 -8.97 -5.30 12.69
CA LEU A 108 -10.18 -4.50 12.91
C LEU A 108 -11.45 -5.37 12.96
N SER A 109 -11.56 -6.39 12.12
CA SER A 109 -12.73 -7.29 12.14
C SER A 109 -12.75 -8.24 13.34
N SER A 110 -11.60 -8.46 13.97
CA SER A 110 -11.46 -9.38 15.12
C SER A 110 -11.64 -8.67 16.46
N SER A 111 -11.65 -7.34 16.50
CA SER A 111 -12.00 -6.55 17.68
C SER A 111 -13.53 -6.51 17.82
N PRO A 112 -14.13 -7.10 18.87
CA PRO A 112 -15.54 -6.94 19.13
C PRO A 112 -15.80 -5.47 19.46
N SER A 113 -16.82 -4.87 18.83
CA SER A 113 -17.40 -3.60 19.26
C SER A 113 -17.67 -3.71 20.77
N SER A 114 -16.87 -3.00 21.57
CA SER A 114 -17.05 -2.93 23.03
C SER A 114 -18.16 -1.97 23.38
#